data_AF-A0A8H4V1K3-F1
#
_entry.id   AF-A0A8H4V1K3-F1
#
_cell.length_a   1.000
_cell.length_b   1.000
_cell.length_c   1.000
_cell.angle_alpha   90.00
_cell.angle_beta   90.00
_cell.angle_gamma   90.00
#
_symmetry.space_group_name_H-M   'P 1'
#
loop_
_entity.id
_entity.type
_entity.pdbx_description
1 polymer ?
#
loop_
_entity_poly.entity_id
_entity_poly.type
_entity_poly.pdbx_seq_one_letter_code
_entity_poly.pdbx_strand_id
1 'polypeptide(L)'
;MRNSLLISLAAAALAEGKAYSPPAYPAPWASGAGEWAQAHDRAVEFVSQLTLAEKINLTTGVGWEGGQCVGNTGSIPRLGFRSLCMQDSPLGVRDTDYNTAFPAGVNVAATWDLNLAYQRGVAMAVEHRGK
;
A
#
# COMPACT_ATOMS: atom_id res chain seq x y z
N MET A 1 -9.54 49.78 9.94
CA MET A 1 -8.76 48.54 10.12
C MET A 1 -9.43 47.67 11.17
N ARG A 2 -10.15 46.63 10.75
CA ARG A 2 -10.53 45.49 11.60
C ARG A 2 -10.89 44.33 10.67
N ASN A 3 -10.00 43.35 10.64
CA ASN A 3 -10.06 42.15 9.80
C ASN A 3 -11.34 41.36 10.10
N SER A 4 -12.13 41.13 9.06
CA SER A 4 -13.27 40.23 9.08
C SER A 4 -12.80 38.79 9.27
N LEU A 5 -13.19 38.18 10.39
CA LEU A 5 -13.17 36.73 10.59
C LEU A 5 -14.22 36.10 9.66
N LEU A 6 -13.79 35.50 8.56
CA LEU A 6 -14.62 34.60 7.76
C LEU A 6 -14.60 33.22 8.43
N ILE A 7 -15.64 32.94 9.21
CA ILE A 7 -15.97 31.58 9.64
C ILE A 7 -16.60 30.90 8.41
N SER A 8 -15.90 29.95 7.80
CA SER A 8 -16.48 29.06 6.79
C SER A 8 -17.52 28.18 7.47
N LEU A 9 -18.80 28.56 7.38
CA LEU A 9 -19.93 27.70 7.69
C LEU A 9 -19.96 26.57 6.65
N ALA A 10 -19.36 25.41 6.96
CA ALA A 10 -19.67 24.19 6.24
C ALA A 10 -21.10 23.78 6.63
N ALA A 11 -22.08 24.15 5.80
CA ALA A 11 -23.44 23.68 5.95
C ALA A 11 -23.46 22.16 5.71
N ALA A 12 -23.36 21.38 6.79
CA ALA A 12 -23.74 19.98 6.76
C ALA A 12 -25.27 19.94 6.60
N ALA A 13 -25.73 19.73 5.37
CA ALA A 13 -27.11 19.29 5.16
C ALA A 13 -27.26 17.93 5.84
N LEU A 14 -27.83 17.93 7.05
CA LEU A 14 -28.25 16.72 7.74
C LEU A 14 -29.41 16.13 6.92
N ALA A 15 -29.09 15.21 6.02
CA ALA A 15 -30.09 14.31 5.46
C ALA A 15 -30.59 13.43 6.61
N GLU A 16 -31.69 13.83 7.24
CA GLU A 16 -32.32 13.07 8.32
C GLU A 16 -32.54 11.60 7.87
N GLY A 17 -31.95 10.65 8.61
CA GLY A 17 -32.14 9.22 8.41
C GLY A 17 -31.15 8.49 7.49
N LYS A 18 -30.16 9.17 6.88
CA LYS A 18 -29.10 8.50 6.09
C LYS A 18 -27.75 8.58 6.81
N ALA A 19 -26.95 7.51 6.67
CA ALA A 19 -25.56 7.55 7.10
C ALA A 19 -24.79 8.63 6.33
N TYR A 20 -23.96 9.39 7.05
CA TYR A 20 -23.14 10.46 6.51
C TYR A 20 -21.68 10.27 6.92
N SER A 21 -20.77 10.35 5.96
CA SER A 21 -19.33 10.33 6.21
C SER A 21 -18.81 11.77 6.11
N PRO A 22 -18.41 12.40 7.23
CA PRO A 22 -17.92 13.77 7.19
C PRO A 22 -16.58 13.87 6.44
N PRO A 23 -16.34 14.97 5.70
CA PRO A 23 -15.09 15.17 4.98
C PRO A 23 -13.92 15.37 5.95
N ALA A 24 -12.77 14.79 5.62
CA ALA A 24 -11.51 15.02 6.32
C ALA A 24 -10.42 15.37 5.29
N TYR A 25 -9.93 16.61 5.35
CA TYR A 25 -8.93 17.14 4.41
C TYR A 25 -7.91 18.02 5.15
N PRO A 26 -6.66 18.12 4.65
CA PRO A 26 -6.11 17.37 3.52
C PRO A 26 -5.76 15.91 3.89
N ALA A 27 -5.42 15.09 2.90
CA ALA A 27 -4.77 13.80 3.16
C ALA A 27 -3.43 14.06 3.88
N PRO A 28 -3.16 13.45 5.04
CA PRO A 28 -1.89 13.64 5.75
C PRO A 28 -0.69 13.17 4.91
N TRP A 29 0.39 13.95 4.93
CA TRP A 29 1.65 13.60 4.29
C TRP A 29 2.49 12.69 5.21
N ALA A 30 3.32 11.84 4.63
CA ALA A 30 4.31 11.09 5.41
C ALA A 30 5.33 12.04 6.06
N SER A 31 5.69 11.77 7.31
CA SER A 31 6.64 12.60 8.09
C SER A 31 7.91 11.86 8.51
N GLY A 32 8.02 10.57 8.20
CA GLY A 32 9.14 9.74 8.67
C GLY A 32 9.15 9.53 10.18
N ALA A 33 8.01 9.61 10.85
CA ALA A 33 7.94 9.47 12.31
C ALA A 33 8.37 8.06 12.81
N GLY A 34 9.08 8.03 13.93
CA GLY A 34 9.47 6.80 14.62
C GLY A 34 10.42 5.93 13.80
N GLU A 35 10.11 4.64 13.71
CA GLU A 35 10.93 3.65 13.00
C GLU A 35 11.01 3.88 11.47
N TRP A 36 10.18 4.80 10.93
CA TRP A 36 10.14 5.12 9.50
C TRP A 36 11.18 6.13 9.05
N ALA A 37 11.89 6.81 9.96
CA ALA A 37 12.76 7.95 9.61
C ALA A 37 13.74 7.64 8.48
N GLN A 38 14.51 6.55 8.61
CA GLN A 38 15.49 6.16 7.60
C GLN A 38 14.85 5.78 6.25
N ALA A 39 13.73 5.05 6.28
CA ALA A 39 13.03 4.65 5.07
C ALA A 39 12.43 5.85 4.34
N HIS A 40 11.89 6.80 5.11
CA HIS A 40 11.34 8.04 4.60
C HIS A 40 12.41 8.92 3.94
N ASP A 41 13.58 9.09 4.57
CA ASP A 41 14.67 9.89 4.01
C ASP A 41 15.14 9.33 2.66
N ARG A 42 15.32 8.00 2.58
CA ARG A 42 15.66 7.32 1.31
C ARG A 42 14.56 7.46 0.26
N ALA A 43 13.30 7.39 0.66
CA ALA A 43 12.18 7.58 -0.24
C ALA A 43 12.14 9.01 -0.79
N VAL A 44 12.33 10.03 0.05
CA VAL A 44 12.41 11.43 -0.37
C VAL A 44 13.58 11.65 -1.32
N GLU A 45 14.76 11.10 -1.01
CA GLU A 45 15.94 11.19 -1.87
C GLU A 45 15.70 10.56 -3.26
N PHE A 46 15.08 9.38 -3.30
CA PHE A 46 14.75 8.71 -4.55
C PHE A 46 13.66 9.45 -5.35
N VAL A 47 12.55 9.82 -4.69
CA VAL A 47 11.39 10.46 -5.34
C VAL A 47 11.72 11.87 -5.83
N SER A 48 12.66 12.57 -5.18
CA SER A 48 13.17 13.88 -5.61
C SER A 48 13.84 13.84 -6.98
N GLN A 49 14.33 12.67 -7.40
CA GLN A 49 14.97 12.49 -8.71
C GLN A 49 13.97 12.22 -9.84
N LEU A 50 12.69 11.98 -9.53
CA LEU A 50 11.70 11.52 -10.50
C LEU A 50 11.03 12.65 -11.26
N THR A 51 10.86 12.45 -12.56
CA THR A 51 9.93 13.24 -13.38
C THR A 51 8.48 13.00 -12.93
N LEU A 52 7.56 13.86 -13.36
CA LEU A 52 6.13 13.67 -13.08
C LEU A 52 5.60 12.33 -13.61
N ALA A 53 5.96 11.96 -14.84
CA ALA A 53 5.55 10.70 -15.45
C ALA A 53 6.09 9.48 -14.68
N GLU A 54 7.34 9.55 -14.20
CA GLU A 54 7.94 8.50 -13.37
C GLU A 54 7.24 8.36 -12.01
N LYS A 55 6.78 9.47 -11.41
CA LYS A 55 5.95 9.43 -10.18
C LYS A 55 4.60 8.77 -10.45
N ILE A 56 3.95 9.12 -11.56
CA ILE A 56 2.67 8.51 -11.97
C ILE A 56 2.83 6.99 -12.14
N ASN A 57 3.91 6.54 -12.79
CA ASN A 57 4.20 5.11 -12.98
C ASN A 57 4.23 4.31 -11.67
N LEU A 58 4.69 4.89 -10.55
CA LEU A 58 4.66 4.21 -9.25
C LEU A 58 3.24 4.04 -8.69
N THR A 59 2.31 4.90 -9.09
CA THR A 59 0.96 4.98 -8.52
C THR A 59 -0.13 4.37 -9.40
N THR A 60 0.19 3.98 -10.63
CA THR A 60 -0.77 3.48 -11.61
C THR A 60 -0.40 2.07 -12.05
N GLY A 61 -1.38 1.16 -11.96
CA GLY A 61 -1.22 -0.18 -12.49
C GLY A 61 -1.19 -0.19 -14.01
N VAL A 62 -0.46 -1.13 -14.61
CA VAL A 62 -0.34 -1.26 -16.08
C VAL A 62 -1.56 -1.91 -16.75
N GLY A 63 -2.65 -2.10 -16.01
CA GLY A 63 -3.89 -2.75 -16.46
C GLY A 63 -4.00 -4.21 -16.02
N TRP A 64 -5.24 -4.73 -16.07
CA TRP A 64 -5.52 -6.14 -15.80
C TRP A 64 -4.76 -7.03 -16.78
N GLU A 65 -4.08 -8.06 -16.26
CA GLU A 65 -3.20 -8.95 -17.04
C GLU A 65 -2.10 -8.21 -17.83
N GLY A 66 -1.81 -6.94 -17.50
CA GLY A 66 -0.80 -6.12 -18.16
C GLY A 66 0.64 -6.40 -17.71
N GLY A 67 0.82 -7.34 -16.78
CA GLY A 67 2.10 -7.74 -16.20
C GLY A 67 2.09 -9.18 -15.70
N GLN A 68 3.20 -9.62 -15.09
CA GLN A 68 3.34 -11.01 -14.64
C GLN A 68 2.60 -11.33 -13.35
N CYS A 69 2.31 -10.33 -12.52
CA CYS A 69 1.62 -10.52 -11.23
C CYS A 69 0.19 -9.99 -11.34
N VAL A 70 -0.68 -10.34 -10.38
CA VAL A 70 -2.09 -9.90 -10.38
C VAL A 70 -2.22 -8.38 -10.37
N GLY A 71 -1.22 -7.65 -9.86
CA GLY A 71 -1.09 -6.22 -10.10
C GLY A 71 0.38 -5.82 -10.27
N ASN A 72 0.66 -5.02 -11.29
CA ASN A 72 1.99 -4.47 -11.55
C ASN A 72 1.90 -2.95 -11.71
N THR A 73 2.83 -2.21 -11.09
CA THR A 73 3.00 -0.76 -11.37
C THR A 73 3.74 -0.54 -12.70
N GLY A 74 3.85 0.71 -13.15
CA GLY A 74 4.84 1.10 -14.13
C GLY A 74 6.29 0.92 -13.63
N SER A 75 7.27 1.06 -14.53
CA SER A 75 8.70 1.03 -14.21
C SER A 75 9.33 2.42 -14.30
N ILE A 76 10.57 2.57 -13.80
CA ILE A 76 11.39 3.79 -13.94
C ILE A 76 12.76 3.36 -14.49
N PRO A 77 12.87 3.07 -15.81
CA PRO A 77 14.08 2.49 -16.39
C PRO A 77 15.31 3.39 -16.27
N ARG A 78 15.12 4.72 -16.31
CA ARG A 78 16.20 5.71 -16.19
C ARG A 78 16.99 5.57 -14.88
N LEU A 79 16.34 5.13 -13.80
CA LEU A 79 16.96 4.89 -12.49
C LEU A 79 17.15 3.39 -12.20
N GLY A 80 16.96 2.51 -13.19
CA GLY A 80 17.10 1.06 -13.02
C GLY A 80 16.04 0.42 -12.12
N PHE A 81 14.93 1.13 -11.85
CA PHE A 81 13.86 0.63 -10.99
C PHE A 81 12.83 -0.14 -11.81
N ARG A 82 12.67 -1.42 -11.49
CA ARG A 82 11.73 -2.33 -12.15
C ARG A 82 10.31 -2.08 -11.62
N SER A 83 9.30 -2.58 -12.34
CA SER A 83 7.93 -2.59 -11.86
C SER A 83 7.82 -3.25 -10.48
N LEU A 84 6.97 -2.70 -9.59
CA LEU A 84 6.57 -3.40 -8.38
C LEU A 84 5.53 -4.45 -8.76
N CYS A 85 5.80 -5.69 -8.37
CA CYS A 85 4.93 -6.84 -8.50
C CYS A 85 4.13 -7.03 -7.21
N MET A 86 2.80 -6.95 -7.29
CA MET A 86 1.88 -7.24 -6.20
C MET A 86 1.21 -8.56 -6.52
N GLN A 87 1.39 -9.55 -5.63
CA GLN A 87 0.90 -10.91 -5.84
C GLN A 87 0.10 -11.41 -4.64
N ASP A 88 -1.06 -11.99 -4.91
CA ASP A 88 -1.83 -12.77 -3.95
C ASP A 88 -1.02 -13.98 -3.47
N SER A 89 -1.34 -14.61 -2.34
CA SER A 89 -2.53 -14.50 -1.50
C SER A 89 -2.16 -14.49 -0.01
N PRO A 90 -3.12 -14.31 0.91
CA PRO A 90 -2.88 -14.41 2.36
C PRO A 90 -2.43 -15.80 2.86
N LEU A 91 -2.35 -16.82 1.99
CA LEU A 91 -1.98 -18.19 2.36
C LEU A 91 -1.00 -18.89 1.39
N GLY A 92 -0.27 -18.13 0.57
CA GLY A 92 0.71 -18.64 -0.39
C GLY A 92 0.65 -17.88 -1.72
N VAL A 93 1.67 -18.04 -2.58
CA VAL A 93 1.77 -17.31 -3.85
C VAL A 93 0.72 -17.80 -4.83
N ARG A 94 -0.21 -16.97 -5.27
CA ARG A 94 -1.29 -17.35 -6.19
C ARG A 94 -0.78 -17.50 -7.63
N ASP A 95 -1.45 -18.34 -8.43
CA ASP A 95 -1.29 -18.44 -9.89
C ASP A 95 0.16 -18.72 -10.35
N THR A 96 0.89 -19.51 -9.57
CA THR A 96 2.23 -20.01 -9.90
C THR A 96 2.32 -21.51 -9.57
N ASP A 97 3.39 -22.14 -10.01
CA ASP A 97 3.72 -23.54 -9.74
C ASP A 97 4.84 -23.66 -8.69
N TYR A 98 5.09 -24.88 -8.19
CA TYR A 98 6.17 -25.17 -7.25
C TYR A 98 6.19 -24.26 -5.99
N ASN A 99 5.01 -23.99 -5.43
CA ASN A 99 4.78 -23.21 -4.22
C ASN A 99 4.05 -24.03 -3.15
N THR A 100 3.96 -23.50 -1.93
CA THR A 100 3.21 -24.12 -0.84
C THR A 100 1.83 -23.47 -0.66
N ALA A 101 0.81 -24.30 -0.44
CA ALA A 101 -0.49 -23.86 0.06
C ALA A 101 -0.52 -23.97 1.60
N PHE A 102 -0.42 -22.83 2.29
CA PHE A 102 -0.40 -22.79 3.77
C PHE A 102 -1.81 -22.91 4.37
N PRO A 103 -1.95 -23.27 5.66
CA PRO A 103 -3.23 -23.20 6.37
C PRO A 103 -3.85 -21.81 6.28
N ALA A 104 -5.18 -21.74 6.21
CA ALA A 104 -5.90 -20.47 6.15
C ALA A 104 -5.74 -19.63 7.43
N GLY A 105 -6.01 -18.32 7.34
CA GLY A 105 -5.89 -17.42 8.49
C GLY A 105 -6.72 -17.84 9.71
N VAL A 106 -7.89 -18.44 9.50
CA VAL A 106 -8.72 -18.96 10.60
C VAL A 106 -8.05 -20.12 11.35
N ASN A 107 -7.27 -20.96 10.67
CA ASN A 107 -6.50 -22.02 11.32
C ASN A 107 -5.36 -21.45 12.14
N VAL A 108 -4.68 -20.40 11.66
CA VAL A 108 -3.65 -19.67 12.42
C VAL A 108 -4.26 -19.11 13.70
N ALA A 109 -5.42 -18.46 13.61
CA ALA A 109 -6.14 -17.95 14.77
C ALA A 109 -6.51 -19.06 15.76
N ALA A 110 -6.95 -20.22 15.26
CA ALA A 110 -7.29 -21.37 16.09
C ALA A 110 -6.10 -21.98 16.86
N THR A 111 -4.86 -21.66 16.47
CA THR A 111 -3.66 -22.11 17.23
C THR A 111 -3.43 -21.31 18.51
N TRP A 112 -3.92 -20.06 18.57
CA TRP A 112 -3.58 -19.09 19.63
C TRP A 112 -2.06 -18.91 19.85
N ASP A 113 -1.24 -19.18 18.83
CA ASP A 113 0.22 -19.16 18.92
C ASP A 113 0.82 -18.08 18.00
N LEU A 114 1.38 -17.04 18.63
CA LEU A 114 2.03 -15.94 17.91
C LEU A 114 3.32 -16.36 17.19
N ASN A 115 4.04 -17.35 17.72
CA ASN A 115 5.24 -17.87 17.08
C ASN A 115 4.88 -18.65 15.81
N LEU A 116 3.82 -19.47 15.83
CA LEU A 116 3.32 -20.12 14.61
C LEU A 116 2.83 -19.11 13.57
N ALA A 117 2.14 -18.05 13.99
CA ALA A 117 1.72 -16.97 13.09
C ALA A 117 2.92 -16.29 12.40
N TYR A 118 3.96 -15.97 13.17
CA TYR A 118 5.19 -15.37 12.65
C TYR A 118 5.93 -16.31 11.69
N GLN A 119 6.14 -17.57 12.08
CA GLN A 119 6.84 -18.56 11.26
C GLN A 119 6.13 -18.81 9.92
N ARG A 120 4.79 -18.88 9.92
CA ARG A 120 4.00 -18.95 8.69
C ARG A 120 4.21 -17.70 7.81
N GLY A 121 4.24 -16.51 8.41
CA GLY A 121 4.54 -15.26 7.70
C GLY A 121 5.92 -15.28 7.02
N VAL A 122 6.96 -15.68 7.76
CA VAL A 122 8.32 -15.81 7.25
C VAL A 122 8.38 -16.82 6.10
N ALA A 123 7.76 -17.98 6.26
CA ALA A 123 7.74 -19.02 5.23
C ALA A 123 7.07 -18.53 3.92
N MET A 124 5.91 -17.87 4.02
CA MET A 124 5.26 -17.27 2.85
C MET A 124 6.14 -16.19 2.19
N ALA A 125 6.78 -15.32 2.98
CA ALA A 125 7.63 -14.25 2.45
C ALA A 125 8.86 -14.79 1.69
N VAL A 126 9.43 -15.91 2.14
CA VAL A 126 10.53 -16.59 1.43
C VAL A 126 10.07 -17.05 0.04
N GLU A 127 8.87 -17.62 -0.08
CA GLU A 127 8.32 -18.03 -1.38
C GLU A 127 7.98 -16.83 -2.27
N HIS A 128 7.34 -15.78 -1.74
CA HIS A 128 7.07 -14.56 -2.50
C HIS A 128 8.35 -13.89 -3.02
N ARG A 129 9.45 -13.91 -2.25
CA ARG A 129 10.75 -13.37 -2.68
C ARG A 129 11.43 -14.25 -3.73
N GLY A 130 11.17 -15.55 -3.71
CA GLY A 130 11.76 -16.53 -4.64
C GLY A 130 11.11 -16.54 -6.02
N LYS A 131 9.98 -15.85 -6.18
CA LYS A 131 9.27 -15.63 -7.43
C LYS A 131 9.58 -14.24 -7.97
#